data_AF-A0A5B1BCM2-F1
#
_entry.id   AF-A0A5B1BCM2-F1
#
_cell.length_a   1.000
_cell.length_b   1.000
_cell.length_c   1.000
_cell.angle_alpha   90.00
_cell.angle_beta   90.00
_cell.angle_gamma   90.00
#
_symmetry.space_group_name_H-M   'P 1'
#
loop_
_entity.id
_entity.type
_entity.pdbx_description
1 polymer ?
#
loop_
_entity_poly.entity_id
_entity_poly.type
_entity_poly.pdbx_seq_one_letter_code
_entity_poly.pdbx_strand_id
1 'polypeptide(L)'
;MANTITQINVIWKGRKQTLKECTESFLIFLERLKLYDPCFSTWYETGDSRKKGLENKLVYEYNYIKNKFCSNCKDNDYPKYDFDIRFWNGGLKDSLSYGISASLGGDGRIGNSICNLTFPYEGEIYEHYRIQENWEQLLELFIDHWQPDQYRDFNDQLVEL
;
A
#
# COMPACT_ATOMS: atom_id res chain seq x y z
N MET A 1 5.91 21.02 18.62
CA MET A 1 5.77 19.55 18.69
C MET A 1 6.07 19.04 17.30
N ALA A 2 6.98 18.08 17.14
CA ALA A 2 7.22 17.51 15.82
C ALA A 2 5.97 16.72 15.41
N ASN A 3 5.50 16.89 14.17
CA ASN A 3 4.38 16.12 13.66
C ASN A 3 4.76 14.64 13.58
N THR A 4 3.86 13.78 14.05
CA THR A 4 4.00 12.34 13.95
C THR A 4 3.39 11.90 12.63
N ILE A 5 4.22 11.44 11.69
CA ILE A 5 3.71 10.81 10.48
C ILE A 5 3.39 9.34 10.75
N THR A 6 2.14 8.94 10.56
CA THR A 6 1.77 7.52 10.74
C THR A 6 1.64 6.80 9.40
N GLN A 7 1.50 7.54 8.30
CA GLN A 7 1.21 6.98 6.99
C GLN A 7 1.47 7.95 5.83
N ILE A 8 1.52 7.37 4.63
CA ILE A 8 1.12 8.01 3.36
C ILE A 8 -0.20 7.37 2.97
N ASN A 9 -1.18 8.19 2.61
CA ASN A 9 -2.54 7.73 2.37
C ASN A 9 -3.16 8.48 1.20
N VAL A 10 -3.52 7.75 0.16
CA VAL A 10 -4.23 8.28 -1.00
C VAL A 10 -5.55 7.54 -1.21
N ILE A 11 -6.59 8.29 -1.54
CA ILE A 11 -7.99 7.85 -1.54
C ILE A 11 -8.62 8.30 -2.85
N TRP A 12 -9.40 7.42 -3.48
CA TRP A 12 -10.24 7.78 -4.62
C TRP A 12 -11.59 7.11 -4.55
N LYS A 13 -12.57 7.75 -5.16
CA LYS A 13 -13.90 7.20 -5.35
C LYS A 13 -13.83 5.94 -6.21
N GLY A 14 -14.93 5.21 -6.24
CA GLY A 14 -15.03 3.96 -6.99
C GLY A 14 -14.51 4.02 -8.41
N ARG A 15 -13.34 3.43 -8.63
CA ARG A 15 -12.80 3.14 -9.97
C ARG A 15 -13.00 1.65 -10.20
N LYS A 16 -14.15 1.31 -10.80
CA LYS A 16 -14.50 -0.08 -11.05
C LYS A 16 -13.45 -0.73 -11.94
N GLN A 17 -12.75 -1.72 -11.40
CA GLN A 17 -11.67 -2.45 -12.08
C GLN A 17 -11.83 -3.95 -11.87
N THR A 18 -11.42 -4.71 -12.86
CA THR A 18 -11.33 -6.16 -12.79
C THR A 18 -10.16 -6.59 -11.90
N LEU A 19 -10.19 -7.84 -11.42
CA LEU A 19 -9.10 -8.41 -10.65
C LEU A 19 -7.76 -8.32 -11.37
N LYS A 20 -7.76 -8.52 -12.69
CA LYS A 20 -6.57 -8.39 -13.53
C LYS A 20 -5.99 -6.99 -13.47
N GLU A 21 -6.81 -5.96 -13.72
CA GLU A 21 -6.37 -4.56 -13.70
C GLU A 21 -5.83 -4.17 -12.32
N CYS A 22 -6.48 -4.58 -11.23
CA CYS A 22 -6.00 -4.33 -9.88
C CYS A 22 -4.64 -5.02 -9.62
N THR A 23 -4.51 -6.27 -10.05
CA THR A 23 -3.28 -7.06 -9.89
C THR A 23 -2.10 -6.45 -10.65
N GLU A 24 -2.31 -6.11 -11.92
CA GLU A 24 -1.29 -5.49 -12.78
C GLU A 24 -0.87 -4.11 -12.24
N SER A 25 -1.84 -3.26 -11.88
CA SER A 25 -1.55 -1.93 -11.32
C SER A 25 -0.75 -2.04 -10.03
N PHE A 26 -1.16 -2.92 -9.11
CA PHE A 26 -0.47 -3.09 -7.84
C PHE A 26 0.96 -3.65 -8.00
N LEU A 27 1.18 -4.58 -8.94
CA LEU A 27 2.52 -5.06 -9.26
C LEU A 27 3.43 -3.95 -9.79
N ILE A 28 2.92 -3.13 -10.72
CA ILE A 28 3.65 -1.98 -11.24
C ILE A 28 3.97 -1.00 -10.10
N PHE A 29 3.02 -0.76 -9.19
CA PHE A 29 3.22 0.11 -8.05
C PHE A 29 4.34 -0.37 -7.13
N LEU A 30 4.37 -1.67 -6.80
CA LEU A 30 5.42 -2.24 -5.96
C LEU A 30 6.81 -2.11 -6.60
N GLU A 31 6.93 -2.32 -7.92
CA GLU A 31 8.22 -2.13 -8.60
C GLU A 31 8.63 -0.65 -8.62
N ARG A 32 7.68 0.27 -8.81
CA ARG A 32 7.93 1.71 -8.71
C ARG A 32 8.41 2.12 -7.31
N LEU A 33 7.80 1.58 -6.25
CA LEU A 33 8.25 1.82 -4.87
C LEU A 33 9.67 1.33 -4.65
N LYS A 34 10.00 0.12 -5.10
CA LYS A 34 11.35 -0.44 -5.01
C LYS A 34 12.39 0.38 -5.77
N LEU A 35 12.03 0.94 -6.93
CA LEU A 35 12.92 1.82 -7.71
C LEU A 35 13.11 3.18 -7.05
N TYR A 36 12.08 3.70 -6.38
CA TYR A 36 12.15 4.96 -5.64
C TYR A 36 13.05 4.84 -4.41
N ASP A 37 12.83 3.81 -3.57
CA ASP A 37 13.65 3.54 -2.38
C ASP A 37 13.86 2.01 -2.23
N PRO A 38 15.12 1.53 -2.30
CA PRO A 38 15.45 0.11 -2.15
C PRO A 38 14.96 -0.53 -0.85
N CYS A 39 14.63 0.24 0.19
CA CYS A 39 14.04 -0.33 1.40
C CYS A 39 12.75 -1.08 1.05
N PHE A 40 11.92 -0.57 0.12
CA PHE A 40 10.65 -1.16 -0.33
C PHE A 40 10.81 -2.39 -1.25
N SER A 41 12.03 -2.94 -1.36
CA SER A 41 12.31 -4.12 -2.19
C SER A 41 11.79 -5.44 -1.60
N THR A 42 11.50 -5.47 -0.30
CA THR A 42 11.16 -6.70 0.42
C THR A 42 9.83 -6.56 1.15
N TRP A 43 8.91 -7.47 0.81
CA TRP A 43 7.61 -7.59 1.44
C TRP A 43 7.35 -9.02 1.88
N TYR A 44 6.49 -9.17 2.87
CA TYR A 44 6.03 -10.41 3.45
C TYR A 44 4.52 -10.34 3.63
N GLU A 45 3.89 -11.50 3.59
CA GLU A 45 2.50 -11.66 4.00
C GLU A 45 2.35 -11.42 5.50
N THR A 46 1.20 -10.90 5.90
CA THR A 46 0.79 -10.93 7.31
C THR A 46 0.48 -12.36 7.73
N GLY A 47 0.81 -12.74 8.97
CA GLY A 47 0.48 -14.05 9.51
C GLY A 47 0.17 -13.98 11.00
N ASP A 48 -0.30 -15.11 11.58
CA ASP A 48 -0.71 -15.19 12.99
C ASP A 48 0.42 -14.91 13.98
N SER A 49 1.67 -14.99 13.52
CA SER A 49 2.86 -14.69 14.31
C SER A 49 3.96 -14.12 13.43
N ARG A 50 4.90 -13.37 14.03
CA ARG A 50 6.08 -12.84 13.34
C ARG A 50 6.85 -13.95 12.62
N LYS A 51 7.07 -15.09 13.30
CA LYS A 51 7.80 -16.24 12.71
C LYS A 51 7.13 -16.72 11.42
N LYS A 52 5.82 -16.97 11.46
CA LYS A 52 5.06 -17.40 10.26
C LYS A 52 5.06 -16.31 9.18
N GLY A 53 4.93 -15.03 9.54
CA GLY A 53 4.98 -13.93 8.59
C GLY A 53 6.30 -13.85 7.84
N LEU A 54 7.42 -14.08 8.53
CA LEU A 54 8.77 -14.08 7.93
C LEU A 54 9.04 -15.29 7.01
N GLU A 55 8.27 -16.36 7.13
CA GLU A 55 8.35 -17.52 6.23
C GLU A 55 7.66 -17.22 4.87
N ASN A 56 6.74 -16.25 4.83
CA ASN A 56 5.91 -15.95 3.67
C ASN A 56 6.38 -14.68 2.95
N LYS A 57 7.58 -14.74 2.37
CA LYS A 57 8.10 -13.65 1.53
C LYS A 57 7.22 -13.49 0.28
N LEU A 58 6.89 -12.24 -0.04
CA LEU A 58 6.13 -11.89 -1.24
C LEU A 58 6.87 -12.35 -2.51
N VAL A 59 6.13 -12.97 -3.43
CA VAL A 59 6.59 -13.28 -4.78
C VAL A 59 5.95 -12.30 -5.75
N TYR A 60 6.77 -11.57 -6.52
CA TYR A 60 6.35 -10.55 -7.48
C TYR A 60 5.87 -11.16 -8.81
N GLU A 61 5.00 -12.16 -8.72
CA GLU A 61 4.41 -12.83 -9.87
C GLU A 61 2.89 -12.58 -9.92
N TYR A 62 2.36 -12.37 -11.12
CA TYR A 62 0.95 -12.07 -11.33
C TYR A 62 0.01 -13.05 -10.61
N ASN A 63 0.19 -14.36 -10.82
CA ASN A 63 -0.67 -15.37 -10.20
C ASN A 63 -0.59 -15.36 -8.67
N TYR A 64 0.58 -15.06 -8.12
CA TYR A 64 0.75 -14.97 -6.68
C TYR A 64 -0.01 -13.77 -6.13
N ILE A 65 0.19 -12.56 -6.68
CA ILE A 65 -0.50 -11.35 -6.22
C ILE A 65 -2.02 -11.43 -6.44
N LYS A 66 -2.45 -11.93 -7.60
CA LYS A 66 -3.86 -12.20 -7.89
C LYS A 66 -4.49 -13.05 -6.79
N ASN A 67 -3.83 -14.14 -6.40
CA ASN A 67 -4.34 -15.03 -5.35
C ASN A 67 -4.39 -14.38 -3.97
N LYS A 68 -3.60 -13.33 -3.72
CA LYS A 68 -3.68 -12.52 -2.49
C LYS A 68 -4.85 -11.56 -2.50
N PHE A 69 -5.22 -11.00 -3.65
CA PHE A 69 -6.45 -10.23 -3.79
C PHE A 69 -7.70 -11.12 -3.69
N CYS A 70 -7.75 -12.23 -4.43
CA CYS A 70 -8.83 -13.20 -4.37
C CYS A 70 -8.43 -14.56 -4.97
N SER A 71 -8.29 -15.58 -4.12
CA SER A 71 -7.85 -16.92 -4.52
C SER A 71 -8.82 -17.70 -5.42
N ASN A 72 -10.11 -17.37 -5.39
CA ASN A 72 -11.16 -18.08 -6.14
C ASN A 72 -11.76 -17.26 -7.30
N CYS A 73 -11.25 -16.05 -7.54
CA CYS A 73 -11.76 -15.16 -8.56
C CYS A 73 -11.06 -15.37 -9.91
N LYS A 74 -11.77 -15.07 -10.99
CA LYS A 74 -11.25 -14.99 -12.36
C LYS A 74 -10.76 -13.58 -12.65
N ASP A 75 -9.91 -13.47 -13.65
CA ASP A 75 -9.27 -12.20 -14.04
C ASP A 75 -10.26 -11.09 -14.37
N ASN A 76 -11.39 -11.44 -14.99
CA ASN A 76 -12.45 -10.50 -15.39
C ASN A 76 -13.50 -10.26 -14.30
N ASP A 77 -13.33 -10.85 -13.11
CA ASP A 77 -14.26 -10.63 -12.01
C ASP A 77 -14.09 -9.21 -11.45
N TYR A 78 -15.21 -8.60 -11.09
CA TYR A 78 -15.25 -7.35 -10.34
C TYR A 78 -15.49 -7.67 -8.86
N PRO A 79 -14.91 -6.90 -7.93
CA PRO A 79 -15.17 -7.13 -6.52
C PRO A 79 -16.61 -6.74 -6.18
N LYS A 80 -17.17 -7.36 -5.14
CA LYS A 80 -18.47 -6.92 -4.60
C LYS A 80 -18.34 -5.53 -3.96
N TYR A 81 -17.24 -5.30 -3.25
CA TYR A 81 -16.90 -4.04 -2.59
C TYR A 81 -15.56 -3.56 -3.13
N ASP A 82 -14.46 -4.19 -2.73
CA ASP A 82 -13.11 -3.96 -3.23
C ASP A 82 -12.32 -5.29 -3.18
N PHE A 83 -11.17 -5.33 -3.85
CA PHE A 83 -10.14 -6.33 -3.64
C PHE A 83 -9.11 -5.77 -2.65
N ASP A 84 -8.94 -6.46 -1.53
CA ASP A 84 -8.05 -6.04 -0.45
C ASP A 84 -6.72 -6.81 -0.49
N ILE A 85 -5.63 -6.11 -0.21
CA ILE A 85 -4.31 -6.71 -0.06
C ILE A 85 -3.51 -5.99 1.02
N ARG A 86 -2.67 -6.73 1.75
CA ARG A 86 -1.80 -6.17 2.79
C ARG A 86 -0.49 -6.94 2.88
N PHE A 87 0.60 -6.18 2.96
CA PHE A 87 1.94 -6.68 3.18
C PHE A 87 2.68 -5.85 4.24
N TRP A 88 3.77 -6.40 4.74
CA TRP A 88 4.68 -5.72 5.65
C TRP A 88 6.13 -6.09 5.29
N ASN A 89 7.10 -5.31 5.75
CA ASN A 89 8.50 -5.47 5.32
C ASN A 89 9.28 -6.57 6.05
N GLY A 90 8.69 -7.25 7.04
CA GLY A 90 9.40 -8.28 7.79
C GLY A 90 10.36 -7.74 8.85
N GLY A 91 10.17 -6.50 9.33
CA GLY A 91 11.03 -5.89 10.35
C GLY A 91 11.28 -6.82 11.56
N LEU A 92 12.55 -7.10 11.87
CA LEU A 92 12.94 -7.95 13.01
C LEU A 92 12.61 -7.30 14.37
N LYS A 93 12.49 -5.97 14.38
CA LYS A 93 12.08 -5.14 15.50
C LYS A 93 10.94 -4.23 15.04
N ASP A 94 10.10 -3.83 15.99
CA ASP A 94 8.95 -2.95 15.73
C ASP A 94 9.39 -1.64 15.07
N SER A 95 10.47 -1.02 15.55
CA SER A 95 11.05 0.22 14.98
C SER A 95 11.54 0.12 13.52
N LEU A 96 11.67 -1.10 12.98
CA LEU A 96 12.05 -1.32 11.59
C LEU A 96 10.85 -1.71 10.73
N SER A 97 9.66 -1.81 11.32
CA SER A 97 8.47 -2.35 10.66
C SER A 97 7.69 -1.25 9.94
N TYR A 98 7.30 -1.53 8.70
CA TYR A 98 6.35 -0.73 7.95
C TYR A 98 5.48 -1.66 7.09
N GLY A 99 4.33 -1.15 6.66
CA GLY A 99 3.33 -1.92 5.93
C GLY A 99 2.74 -1.19 4.76
N ILE A 100 2.23 -1.94 3.79
CA ILE A 100 1.44 -1.43 2.67
C ILE A 100 0.11 -2.16 2.65
N SER A 101 -0.99 -1.45 2.41
CA SER A 101 -2.24 -2.06 2.03
C SER A 101 -2.98 -1.28 0.97
N ALA A 102 -3.80 -1.99 0.20
CA ALA A 102 -4.64 -1.37 -0.80
C ALA A 102 -6.01 -2.05 -0.83
N SER A 103 -7.03 -1.26 -1.13
CA SER A 103 -8.40 -1.68 -1.40
C SER A 103 -8.76 -1.10 -2.77
N LEU A 104 -8.95 -1.98 -3.76
CA LEU A 104 -8.97 -1.59 -5.18
C LEU A 104 -10.19 -2.14 -5.93
N GLY A 105 -10.60 -1.43 -6.97
CA GLY A 105 -11.53 -1.92 -8.00
C GLY A 105 -13.01 -1.82 -7.66
N GLY A 106 -13.34 -1.27 -6.49
CA GLY A 106 -14.71 -0.99 -6.10
C GLY A 106 -15.38 0.10 -6.93
N ASP A 107 -16.71 0.13 -6.85
CA ASP A 107 -17.55 1.09 -7.56
C ASP A 107 -18.03 2.26 -6.70
N GLY A 108 -17.47 2.40 -5.48
CA GLY A 108 -17.68 3.58 -4.64
C GLY A 108 -18.96 3.54 -3.81
N ARG A 109 -19.78 2.47 -3.92
CA ARG A 109 -21.07 2.39 -3.20
C ARG A 109 -20.93 2.15 -1.71
N ILE A 110 -19.86 1.48 -1.27
CA ILE A 110 -19.69 0.98 0.11
C ILE A 110 -18.39 1.49 0.76
N GLY A 111 -17.53 2.13 -0.02
CA GLY A 111 -16.27 2.69 0.44
C GLY A 111 -15.53 3.35 -0.71
N ASN A 112 -14.43 4.01 -0.38
CA ASN A 112 -13.48 4.52 -1.34
C ASN A 112 -12.34 3.51 -1.50
N SER A 113 -11.80 3.42 -2.71
CA SER A 113 -10.54 2.73 -2.91
C SER A 113 -9.42 3.54 -2.26
N ILE A 114 -8.43 2.84 -1.73
CA ILE A 114 -7.38 3.43 -0.91
C ILE A 114 -6.07 2.68 -1.12
N CYS A 115 -4.96 3.40 -1.11
CA CYS A 115 -3.63 2.81 -0.93
C CYS A 115 -2.94 3.52 0.23
N ASN A 116 -2.37 2.75 1.14
CA ASN A 116 -1.66 3.27 2.28
C ASN A 116 -0.29 2.62 2.44
N LEU A 117 0.67 3.40 2.92
CA LEU A 117 1.93 2.94 3.46
C LEU A 117 2.00 3.44 4.90
N THR A 118 2.26 2.55 5.85
CA THR A 118 2.18 2.85 7.27
C THR A 118 3.52 2.69 7.97
N PHE A 119 3.80 3.61 8.90
CA PHE A 119 4.98 3.63 9.76
C PHE A 119 4.51 3.51 11.22
N PRO A 120 4.18 2.29 11.68
CA PRO A 120 3.52 2.10 12.98
C PRO A 120 4.39 2.44 14.19
N TYR A 121 5.71 2.55 14.03
CA TYR A 121 6.66 2.78 15.12
C TYR A 121 7.74 3.77 14.69
N GLU A 122 8.25 4.54 15.66
CA GLU A 122 9.44 5.36 15.45
C GLU A 122 10.67 4.47 15.20
N GLY A 123 11.51 4.87 14.24
CA GLY A 123 12.73 4.18 13.86
C GLY A 123 13.25 4.67 12.51
N GLU A 124 14.28 4.03 11.96
CA GLU A 124 15.07 4.57 10.85
C GLU A 124 14.22 5.02 9.64
N ILE A 125 13.28 4.18 9.21
CA ILE A 125 12.40 4.50 8.09
C ILE A 125 11.42 5.64 8.40
N TYR A 126 10.90 5.67 9.63
CA TYR A 126 10.04 6.74 10.11
C TYR A 126 10.83 8.06 10.22
N GLU A 127 12.07 8.01 10.72
CA GLU A 127 12.95 9.17 10.82
C GLU A 127 13.32 9.73 9.44
N HIS A 128 13.41 8.86 8.43
CA HIS A 128 13.61 9.31 7.05
C HIS A 128 12.36 10.03 6.51
N TYR A 129 11.17 9.44 6.65
CA TYR A 129 9.93 9.99 6.08
C TYR A 129 9.22 11.02 6.98
N ARG A 130 9.64 11.25 8.23
CA ARG A 130 9.18 12.40 9.03
C ARG A 130 9.82 13.71 8.61
N ILE A 131 10.71 13.68 7.63
CA ILE A 131 11.19 14.88 6.95
C ILE A 131 10.20 15.18 5.84
N GLN A 132 9.57 16.36 5.89
CA GLN A 132 8.47 16.73 5.00
C GLN A 132 8.84 16.57 3.51
N GLU A 133 10.04 16.98 3.12
CA GLU A 133 10.52 16.84 1.73
C GLU A 133 10.54 15.37 1.26
N ASN A 134 11.05 14.45 2.07
CA ASN A 134 11.10 13.02 1.72
C ASN A 134 9.69 12.41 1.65
N TRP A 135 8.80 12.86 2.54
CA TRP A 135 7.40 12.45 2.54
C TRP A 135 6.66 12.95 1.30
N GLU A 136 6.85 14.21 0.92
CA GLU A 136 6.21 14.83 -0.24
C GLU A 136 6.66 14.14 -1.53
N GLN A 137 7.95 13.85 -1.67
CA GLN A 137 8.47 13.10 -2.83
C GLN A 137 7.86 11.69 -2.91
N LEU A 138 7.69 11.00 -1.78
CA LEU A 138 7.03 9.68 -1.78
C LEU A 138 5.52 9.81 -2.04
N LEU A 139 4.85 10.84 -1.53
CA LEU A 139 3.44 11.12 -1.85
C LEU A 139 3.27 11.36 -3.35
N GLU A 140 4.15 12.13 -3.99
CA GLU A 140 4.10 12.38 -5.45
C GLU A 140 4.10 11.07 -6.24
N LEU A 141 4.87 10.06 -5.81
CA LEU A 141 4.84 8.73 -6.41
C LEU A 141 3.47 8.06 -6.31
N PHE A 142 2.80 8.18 -5.15
CA PHE A 142 1.45 7.65 -4.94
C PHE A 142 0.42 8.40 -5.79
N ILE A 143 0.51 9.73 -5.85
CA ILE A 143 -0.38 10.57 -6.65
C ILE A 143 -0.23 10.22 -8.13
N ASP A 144 1.00 10.17 -8.63
CA ASP A 144 1.27 9.86 -10.04
C ASP A 144 0.77 8.46 -10.41
N HIS A 145 0.98 7.45 -9.56
CA HIS A 145 0.55 6.10 -9.88
C HIS A 145 -0.97 5.91 -9.76
N TRP A 146 -1.57 6.32 -8.63
CA TRP A 146 -2.97 6.00 -8.32
C TRP A 146 -3.95 7.01 -8.89
N GLN A 147 -3.50 8.24 -9.18
CA GLN A 147 -4.35 9.36 -9.60
C GLN A 147 -5.55 9.52 -8.64
N PRO A 148 -5.28 9.81 -7.34
CA PRO A 148 -6.30 9.83 -6.31
C PRO A 148 -7.16 11.10 -6.37
N ASP A 149 -8.34 11.07 -5.74
CA ASP A 149 -9.17 12.27 -5.57
C ASP A 149 -8.76 13.06 -4.30
N GLN A 150 -8.23 12.34 -3.31
CA GLN A 150 -7.88 12.89 -2.01
C GLN A 150 -6.61 12.22 -1.46
N TYR A 151 -5.91 12.90 -0.57
CA TYR A 151 -4.82 12.32 0.20
C TYR A 151 -4.79 12.91 1.61
N ARG A 152 -4.07 12.27 2.54
CA ARG A 152 -3.76 12.88 3.83
C ARG A 152 -2.41 13.57 3.75
N ASP A 153 -2.36 14.86 4.05
CA ASP A 153 -1.14 15.66 4.04
C ASP A 153 -0.17 15.25 5.17
N PHE A 154 0.97 15.93 5.22
CA PHE A 154 2.00 15.71 6.22
C PHE A 154 1.51 15.88 7.68
N ASN A 155 0.41 16.62 7.89
CA ASN A 155 -0.23 16.87 9.18
C ASN A 155 -1.46 15.97 9.41
N ASP A 156 -1.59 14.90 8.61
CA ASP A 156 -2.72 13.95 8.59
C ASP A 156 -4.08 14.60 8.28
N GLN A 157 -4.09 15.79 7.68
CA GLN A 157 -5.31 16.47 7.21
C GLN A 157 -5.70 15.95 5.84
N LEU A 158 -7.00 15.72 5.64
CA LEU A 158 -7.52 15.32 4.33
C LEU A 158 -7.50 16.50 3.36
N VAL A 159 -6.88 16.32 2.20
CA VAL A 159 -6.76 17.31 1.12
C VAL A 159 -7.40 16.74 -0.15
N GLU A 160 -8.17 17.57 -0.84
CA GLU A 160 -8.73 17.26 -2.17
C GLU A 160 -7.76 17.72 -3.26
N LEU A 161 -7.64 16.92 -4.33
CA LEU A 161 -6.80 17.21 -5.50
C LEU A 161 -7.59 17.83 -6.65
#